data_AF-A0A8G1J2I0-F1
#
_entry.id   AF-A0A8G1J2I0-F1
#
_cell.length_a   1.000
_cell.length_b   1.000
_cell.length_c   1.000
_cell.angle_alpha   90.00
_cell.angle_beta   90.00
_cell.angle_gamma   90.00
#
_symmetry.space_group_name_H-M   'P 1'
#
loop_
_entity.id
_entity.type
_entity.pdbx_description
1 polymer ?
#
loop_
_entity_poly.entity_id
_entity_poly.type
_entity_poly.pdbx_seq_one_letter_code
_entity_poly.pdbx_strand_id
1 'polypeptide(L)'
;MTKREHPLKGEFDTATARWERTTHEDGTPAALEIGYADNGLVALRMAEDPDGDILIYTPSEWEAFVEGVRDGEFDLESWEDEPIVEIIEDDEEAEPVNRAEDAPASK
;
A
#
# COMPACT_ATOMS: atom_id res chain seq x y z
N MET A 1 21.48 -0.74 0.69
CA MET A 1 20.81 -2.05 0.54
C MET A 1 19.83 -1.89 -0.60
N THR A 2 19.98 -2.65 -1.69
CA THR A 2 19.16 -2.48 -2.91
C THR A 2 17.96 -3.42 -2.92
N LYS A 3 18.03 -4.51 -2.15
CA LYS A 3 16.94 -5.46 -1.95
C LYS A 3 15.96 -4.94 -0.90
N ARG A 4 14.69 -4.87 -1.29
CA ARG A 4 13.54 -4.54 -0.45
C ARG A 4 12.69 -5.79 -0.35
N GLU A 5 12.52 -6.32 0.85
CA GLU A 5 11.69 -7.50 1.09
C GLU A 5 10.30 -7.06 1.51
N HIS A 6 9.29 -7.42 0.73
CA HIS A 6 7.91 -7.25 1.11
C HIS A 6 7.40 -8.54 1.74
N PRO A 7 6.86 -8.51 2.99
CA PRO A 7 6.61 -9.69 3.81
C PRO A 7 5.67 -10.73 3.17
N LEU A 8 4.82 -10.30 2.24
CA LEU A 8 3.85 -11.15 1.55
C LEU A 8 4.12 -11.33 0.04
N LYS A 9 4.94 -10.46 -0.56
CA LYS A 9 5.05 -10.35 -2.03
C LYS A 9 6.42 -10.83 -2.56
N GLY A 10 7.41 -10.94 -1.67
CA GLY A 10 8.76 -11.38 -2.02
C GLY A 10 9.77 -10.22 -2.09
N GLU A 11 10.91 -10.49 -2.71
CA GLU A 11 12.03 -9.55 -2.80
C GLU A 11 11.96 -8.72 -4.10
N PHE A 12 12.19 -7.42 -3.97
CA PHE A 12 12.38 -6.49 -5.09
C PHE A 12 13.80 -5.90 -5.00
N ASP A 13 14.64 -6.13 -6.01
CA ASP A 13 16.00 -5.54 -6.08
C ASP A 13 15.98 -4.26 -6.93
N THR A 14 16.10 -3.11 -6.26
CA THR A 14 16.04 -1.79 -6.89
C THR A 14 17.20 -1.53 -7.85
N ALA A 15 18.32 -2.25 -7.71
CA ALA A 15 19.50 -2.07 -8.56
C ALA A 15 19.39 -2.76 -9.91
N THR A 16 18.60 -3.82 -10.02
CA THR A 16 18.40 -4.58 -11.27
C THR A 16 17.06 -4.29 -11.92
N ALA A 17 16.13 -3.66 -11.20
CA ALA A 17 14.85 -3.26 -11.74
C ALA A 17 15.00 -2.28 -12.91
N ARG A 18 14.15 -2.44 -13.93
CA ARG A 18 14.02 -1.51 -15.04
C ARG A 18 13.10 -0.37 -14.62
N TRP A 19 13.68 0.81 -14.40
CA TRP A 19 12.94 2.01 -13.99
C TRP A 19 12.50 2.82 -15.20
N GLU A 20 11.23 3.21 -15.23
CA GLU A 20 10.61 4.02 -16.28
C GLU A 20 9.94 5.25 -15.68
N ARG A 21 10.11 6.39 -16.34
CA ARG A 21 9.57 7.69 -15.95
C ARG A 21 9.03 8.39 -17.18
N THR A 22 7.79 8.86 -17.13
CA THR A 22 7.20 9.62 -18.23
C THR A 22 7.62 11.09 -18.18
N THR A 23 7.41 11.79 -19.29
CA THR A 23 7.59 13.24 -19.39
C THR A 23 6.26 13.84 -19.82
N HIS A 24 5.83 14.90 -19.13
CA HIS A 24 4.65 15.68 -19.48
C HIS A 24 4.86 16.40 -20.83
N GLU A 25 3.76 16.85 -21.45
CA GLU A 25 3.80 17.52 -22.76
C GLU A 25 4.64 18.81 -22.75
N ASP A 26 4.76 19.47 -21.60
CA ASP A 26 5.57 20.67 -21.39
C ASP A 26 7.08 20.38 -21.23
N GLY A 27 7.48 19.11 -21.28
CA GLY A 27 8.86 18.66 -21.11
C GLY A 27 9.28 18.43 -19.66
N THR A 28 8.38 18.65 -18.69
CA THR A 28 8.66 18.38 -17.28
C THR A 28 8.58 16.87 -17.00
N PRO A 29 9.55 16.25 -16.30
CA PRO A 29 9.49 14.83 -16.00
C PRO A 29 8.49 14.54 -14.87
N ALA A 30 7.73 13.44 -14.98
CA ALA A 30 6.69 13.07 -13.99
C ALA A 30 7.28 12.85 -12.58
N ALA A 31 6.55 13.09 -11.50
CA ALA A 31 7.12 12.96 -10.15
C ALA A 31 7.48 11.51 -9.75
N LEU A 32 6.81 10.52 -10.34
CA LEU A 32 6.94 9.11 -10.02
C LEU A 32 7.75 8.33 -11.06
N GLU A 33 8.43 7.28 -10.60
CA GLU A 33 9.02 6.24 -11.44
C GLU A 33 8.34 4.90 -11.18
N ILE A 34 8.24 4.08 -12.23
CA ILE A 34 7.74 2.71 -12.19
C ILE A 34 8.91 1.76 -12.40
N GLY A 35 9.14 0.85 -11.45
CA GLY A 35 10.19 -0.15 -11.50
C GLY A 35 9.62 -1.52 -11.83
N TYR A 36 10.24 -2.23 -12.78
CA TYR A 36 9.87 -3.60 -13.14
C TYR A 36 11.00 -4.57 -12.81
N ALA A 37 10.71 -5.58 -11.98
CA ALA A 37 11.67 -6.63 -11.64
C ALA A 37 11.46 -7.90 -12.49
N ASP A 38 12.51 -8.71 -12.64
CA ASP A 38 12.49 -9.95 -13.43
C ASP A 38 11.50 -11.01 -12.89
N ASN A 39 11.16 -10.94 -11.60
CA ASN A 39 10.16 -11.81 -10.96
C ASN A 39 8.72 -11.32 -11.16
N GLY A 40 8.50 -10.25 -11.93
CA GLY A 40 7.19 -9.69 -12.23
C GLY A 40 6.66 -8.69 -11.21
N LEU A 41 7.34 -8.48 -10.08
CA LEU A 41 6.95 -7.42 -9.16
C LEU A 41 7.12 -6.04 -9.81
N VAL A 42 6.17 -5.16 -9.51
CA VAL A 42 6.18 -3.76 -9.96
C VAL A 42 6.33 -2.87 -8.75
N ALA A 43 7.08 -1.78 -8.89
CA ALA A 43 7.26 -0.81 -7.83
C ALA A 43 6.96 0.62 -8.26
N LEU A 44 6.45 1.43 -7.34
CA LEU A 44 6.32 2.88 -7.47
C LEU A 44 7.18 3.59 -6.44
N ARG A 45 7.86 4.66 -6.84
CA ARG A 45 8.60 5.56 -5.94
C ARG A 45 8.61 7.00 -6.45
N MET A 46 8.99 7.92 -5.57
CA MET A 46 9.33 9.29 -5.95
C MET A 46 10.66 9.32 -6.70
N ALA A 47 10.70 9.97 -7.86
CA ALA A 47 11.91 10.09 -8.66
C ALA A 47 12.99 10.97 -8.00
N GLU A 48 12.57 11.94 -7.18
CA GLU A 48 13.46 12.83 -6.43
C GLU A 48 14.06 12.19 -5.18
N ASP A 49 13.46 11.11 -4.68
CA ASP A 49 13.94 10.33 -3.55
C ASP A 49 13.98 8.82 -3.87
N PRO A 50 14.93 8.37 -4.71
CA PRO A 50 15.03 6.98 -5.16
C PRO A 50 15.21 5.94 -4.04
N ASP A 51 15.74 6.37 -2.89
CA ASP A 51 16.05 5.55 -1.71
C ASP A 51 14.95 5.67 -0.62
N GLY A 52 13.95 6.52 -0.83
CA GLY A 52 12.82 6.70 0.07
C GLY A 52 11.85 5.51 0.09
N ASP A 53 10.58 5.82 0.30
CA ASP A 53 9.51 4.82 0.32
C ASP A 53 9.22 4.28 -1.08
N ILE A 54 8.95 2.98 -1.11
CA ILE A 54 8.66 2.23 -2.33
C ILE A 54 7.42 1.38 -2.10
N LEU A 55 6.43 1.52 -2.98
CA LEU A 55 5.23 0.70 -2.98
C LEU A 55 5.45 -0.47 -3.93
N ILE A 56 5.32 -1.70 -3.44
CA ILE A 56 5.56 -2.92 -4.22
C ILE A 56 4.23 -3.63 -4.48
N TYR A 57 3.99 -3.98 -5.74
CA TYR A 57 2.81 -4.66 -6.25
C TYR A 57 3.19 -6.00 -6.85
N THR A 58 2.35 -7.01 -6.61
CA THR A 58 2.31 -8.23 -7.43
C THR A 58 1.82 -7.91 -8.85
N PRO A 59 2.07 -8.78 -9.84
CA PRO A 59 1.54 -8.59 -11.19
C PRO A 59 0.02 -8.35 -11.22
N SER A 60 -0.75 -9.12 -10.45
CA SER A 60 -2.21 -9.01 -10.41
C SER A 60 -2.72 -7.74 -9.71
N GLU A 61 -2.05 -7.31 -8.63
CA GLU A 61 -2.39 -6.02 -8.00
C GLU A 61 -2.08 -4.85 -8.92
N TRP A 62 -0.98 -4.92 -9.68
CA TRP A 62 -0.63 -3.89 -10.63
C TRP A 62 -1.63 -3.80 -11.79
N GLU A 63 -2.07 -4.96 -12.32
CA GLU A 63 -3.13 -5.02 -13.33
C GLU A 63 -4.43 -4.38 -12.83
N ALA A 64 -4.90 -4.79 -11.65
CA ALA A 64 -6.09 -4.22 -11.03
C ALA A 64 -5.95 -2.71 -10.76
N PHE A 65 -4.79 -2.25 -10.28
CA PHE A 65 -4.52 -0.83 -10.07
C PHE A 65 -4.64 -0.04 -11.38
N VAL A 66 -4.05 -0.54 -12.47
CA VAL A 66 -4.11 0.13 -13.77
C VAL A 66 -5.53 0.14 -14.35
N GLU A 67 -6.31 -0.91 -14.15
CA GLU A 67 -7.73 -0.94 -14.53
C GLU A 67 -8.53 0.11 -13.76
N GLY A 68 -8.40 0.17 -12.43
CA GLY A 68 -9.06 1.20 -11.61
C GLY A 68 -8.67 2.64 -12.01
N VAL A 69 -7.40 2.88 -12.32
CA VAL A 69 -6.94 4.19 -12.84
C VAL A 69 -7.60 4.52 -14.17
N ARG A 70 -7.76 3.55 -15.08
CA ARG A 70 -8.42 3.77 -16.38
C ARG A 70 -9.91 4.02 -16.25
N ASP A 71 -10.54 3.41 -15.25
CA ASP A 71 -11.97 3.57 -14.96
C ASP A 71 -12.27 4.86 -14.17
N GLY A 72 -11.25 5.64 -13.81
CA GLY A 72 -11.40 6.93 -13.12
C GLY A 72 -11.63 6.80 -11.61
N GLU A 73 -11.34 5.63 -11.01
CA GLU A 73 -11.56 5.37 -9.57
C GLU A 73 -10.76 6.32 -8.66
N PHE A 74 -9.65 6.85 -9.18
CA PHE A 74 -8.74 7.77 -8.46
C PHE A 74 -8.91 9.24 -8.84
N ASP A 75 -9.91 9.58 -9.66
CA ASP A 75 -10.19 10.98 -9.99
C ASP A 75 -10.78 11.70 -8.78
N LEU A 76 -10.12 12.77 -8.33
CA LEU A 76 -10.53 13.50 -7.11
C LEU A 76 -11.94 14.11 -7.20
N GLU A 77 -12.47 14.28 -8.43
CA GLU A 77 -13.81 14.78 -8.68
C GLU A 77 -14.91 13.73 -8.38
N SER A 78 -14.59 12.43 -8.38
CA SER A 78 -15.56 11.36 -8.09
C SER A 78 -15.78 11.11 -6.59
N TRP A 79 -15.01 11.78 -5.74
CA TRP A 79 -15.02 11.61 -4.28
C TRP A 79 -16.02 12.55 -3.58
N GLU A 80 -16.68 13.44 -4.32
CA GLU A 80 -17.71 14.34 -3.78
C GLU A 80 -19.09 13.67 -3.63
N ASP A 81 -19.31 12.50 -4.24
CA ASP A 81 -20.63 11.85 -4.28
C ASP A 81 -20.79 10.63 -3.34
N GLU A 82 -19.72 9.92 -2.90
CA GLU A 82 -19.82 8.88 -1.87
C GLU A 82 -18.64 8.88 -0.88
N PRO A 83 -18.85 9.13 0.43
CA PRO A 83 -17.77 9.13 1.41
C PRO A 83 -17.28 7.70 1.67
N ILE A 84 -16.04 7.40 1.27
CA ILE A 84 -15.33 6.17 1.60
C ILE A 84 -14.81 6.23 3.05
N VAL A 85 -15.70 6.20 4.03
CA VAL A 85 -15.36 5.81 5.40
C VAL A 85 -16.56 5.07 6.00
N GLU A 86 -16.55 3.74 5.97
CA GLU A 86 -17.20 3.01 7.05
C GLU A 86 -16.42 3.35 8.30
N ILE A 87 -16.97 4.25 9.12
CA ILE A 87 -16.47 4.45 10.48
C ILE A 87 -16.73 3.12 11.17
N ILE A 88 -15.68 2.32 11.35
CA ILE A 88 -15.70 1.26 12.35
C ILE A 88 -15.70 2.01 13.68
N GLU A 89 -16.90 2.27 14.20
CA GLU A 89 -17.05 2.70 15.59
C GLU A 89 -16.53 1.53 16.43
N ASP A 90 -15.32 1.66 16.95
CA ASP A 90 -14.77 0.77 17.99
C ASP A 90 -15.76 0.78 19.16
N ASP A 91 -16.62 -0.24 19.22
CA ASP A 91 -17.44 -0.57 20.39
C ASP A 91 -16.51 -1.19 21.45
N GLU A 92 -15.59 -0.38 21.99
CA GLU A 92 -14.73 -0.76 23.11
C GLU A 92 -15.33 -0.26 24.44
N GLU A 93 -16.42 -0.90 24.88
CA GLU A 93 -16.65 -1.10 26.31
C GLU A 93 -16.68 -2.61 26.61
N ALA A 94 -15.49 -3.21 26.66
CA ALA A 94 -15.34 -4.51 27.31
C ALA A 94 -15.51 -4.33 28.83
N GLU A 95 -16.73 -4.55 29.32
CA GLU A 95 -17.04 -4.66 30.75
C GLU A 95 -16.03 -5.60 31.45
N PRO A 96 -15.43 -5.19 32.60
CA PRO A 96 -14.47 -6.04 33.28
C PRO A 96 -15.15 -7.30 33.80
N VAL A 97 -14.80 -8.45 33.21
CA VAL A 97 -15.18 -9.76 33.75
C VAL A 97 -14.43 -9.96 35.07
N ASN A 98 -15.08 -9.61 36.18
CA ASN A 98 -14.61 -9.93 37.51
C ASN A 98 -14.41 -11.45 37.59
N ARG A 99 -13.15 -11.89 37.56
CA ARG A 99 -12.76 -13.26 37.89
C ARG A 99 -13.04 -13.46 39.38
N ALA A 100 -14.24 -13.91 39.71
CA ALA A 100 -14.51 -14.49 41.01
C ALA A 100 -13.65 -15.75 41.13
N GLU A 101 -12.52 -15.63 41.81
CA GLU A 101 -11.82 -16.80 42.34
C GLU A 101 -12.67 -17.36 43.47
N ASP A 102 -13.58 -18.26 43.11
CA ASP A 102 -14.26 -19.14 44.06
C ASP A 102 -13.34 -20.35 44.32
N ALA A 103 -12.65 -20.34 45.46
CA ALA A 103 -12.14 -21.55 46.11
C ALA A 103 -11.90 -21.32 47.62
N PRO A 104 -12.03 -22.36 48.45
CA PRO A 104 -12.89 -22.28 49.62
C PRO A 104 -12.16 -22.05 50.95
N ALA A 105 -12.97 -21.67 51.94
CA ALA A 105 -12.63 -21.55 53.35
C ALA A 105 -11.85 -22.75 53.91
N SER A 106 -10.87 -22.48 54.78
CA SER A 106 -10.36 -23.45 55.74
C SER A 106 -9.85 -22.81 57.03
N LYS A 107 -10.64 -23.06 58.07
CA LYS A 107 -10.36 -23.24 59.51
C LYS A 107 -9.76 -22.11 60.34
#